data_AF-A0A7Y7QJ93-F1
#
_entry.id   AF-A0A7Y7QJ93-F1
#
_cell.length_a   1.000
_cell.length_b   1.000
_cell.length_c   1.000
_cell.angle_alpha   90.00
_cell.angle_beta   90.00
_cell.angle_gamma   90.00
#
_symmetry.space_group_name_H-M   'P 1'
#
loop_
_entity.id
_entity.type
_entity.pdbx_description
1 polymer ?
#
loop_
_entity_poly.entity_id
_entity_poly.type
_entity_poly.pdbx_seq_one_letter_code
_entity_poly.pdbx_strand_id
1 'polypeptide(L)' 'MENIVLQRTPCQIYTRVMGYHRPVSSFNIGKKSEFYSRNYFKEKNENLDFINKYC' A
#
# COMPACT_ATOMS: atom_id res chain seq x y z
N MET A 1 -0.60 -16.13 -32.92
CA MET A 1 -0.25 -14.84 -32.29
C MET A 1 0.36 -15.17 -30.94
N GLU A 2 1.69 -15.19 -30.83
CA GLU A 2 2.37 -15.45 -29.57
C GLU A 2 2.09 -14.30 -28.59
N ASN A 3 1.72 -14.65 -27.35
CA ASN A 3 1.51 -13.69 -26.28
C ASN A 3 2.87 -13.05 -25.92
N ILE A 4 3.13 -11.85 -26.42
CA ILE A 4 4.27 -11.02 -26.01
C ILE A 4 3.96 -10.53 -24.60
N VAL A 5 4.27 -11.36 -23.59
CA VAL A 5 4.26 -10.93 -22.20
C VAL A 5 5.50 -10.08 -22.00
N LEU A 6 5.34 -8.75 -22.11
CA LEU A 6 6.37 -7.77 -21.77
C LEU A 6 6.86 -8.03 -20.33
N GLN A 7 8.11 -8.49 -20.19
CA GLN A 7 8.75 -8.67 -18.90
C GLN A 7 8.93 -7.31 -18.22
N ARG A 8 8.18 -7.06 -17.14
CA ARG A 8 8.26 -5.80 -16.39
C ARG A 8 9.48 -5.79 -15.46
N THR A 9 10.09 -4.63 -15.30
CA THR A 9 11.10 -4.40 -14.26
C THR A 9 10.41 -4.26 -12.89
N PRO A 10 10.90 -4.94 -11.83
CA PRO A 10 10.34 -4.80 -10.49
C PRO A 10 10.64 -3.40 -9.93
N CYS A 11 9.62 -2.76 -9.36
CA CYS A 11 9.77 -1.47 -8.67
C CYS A 11 10.12 -1.71 -7.20
N GLN A 12 11.16 -1.03 -6.70
CA GLN A 12 11.47 -1.07 -5.28
C GLN A 12 10.65 -0.02 -4.52
N ILE A 13 9.88 -0.49 -3.54
CA ILE A 13 8.99 0.35 -2.75
C ILE A 13 9.71 0.72 -1.44
N TYR A 14 9.69 2.00 -1.10
CA TYR A 14 10.27 2.55 0.12
C TYR A 14 9.17 3.10 1.03
N THR A 15 9.36 2.99 2.34
CA THR A 15 8.44 3.55 3.34
C THR A 15 9.20 4.14 4.53
N ARG A 16 8.53 5.01 5.28
CA ARG A 16 9.11 5.68 6.44
C ARG A 16 9.14 4.77 7.66
N VAL A 17 10.33 4.61 8.23
CA VAL A 17 10.60 3.89 9.48
C VAL A 17 11.32 4.84 10.42
N MET A 18 10.66 5.26 11.51
CA MET A 18 11.23 6.11 12.58
C MET A 18 12.01 7.34 12.08
N GLY A 19 11.64 7.92 10.93
CA GLY A 19 12.24 9.16 10.41
C GLY A 19 13.03 9.01 9.11
N TYR A 20 13.43 7.81 8.70
CA TYR A 20 14.15 7.57 7.44
C TYR A 20 13.38 6.65 6.48
N HIS A 21 13.76 6.66 5.20
CA HIS A 21 13.19 5.79 4.17
C HIS A 21 13.93 4.46 4.13
N ARG A 22 13.18 3.35 4.25
CA ARG A 22 13.72 1.99 4.18
C ARG A 22 12.97 1.19 3.12
N PRO A 23 13.65 0.35 2.30
CA PRO A 23 12.98 -0.46 1.31
C PRO A 23 12.13 -1.53 1.99
N VAL A 24 10.88 -1.67 1.56
CA VAL A 24 9.91 -2.65 2.12
C VAL A 24 10.41 -4.09 1.91
N SER A 25 11.17 -4.34 0.84
CA SER A 25 11.80 -5.64 0.57
C SER A 25 12.79 -6.08 1.66
N SER A 26 13.31 -5.15 2.46
CA SER A 26 14.27 -5.43 3.55
C SER A 26 13.61 -5.74 4.90
N PHE A 27 12.28 -5.86 4.96
CA PHE A 27 11.57 -6.06 6.24
C PHE A 27 11.66 -7.51 6.70
N ASN A 28 12.01 -7.71 7.97
CA ASN A 28 11.87 -9.00 8.64
C ASN A 28 10.42 -9.28 9.02
N ILE A 29 10.12 -10.50 9.50
CA ILE A 29 8.74 -10.94 9.81
C ILE A 29 8.07 -10.01 10.84
N GLY A 30 8.79 -9.64 11.91
CA GLY A 30 8.27 -8.72 12.93
C GLY A 30 7.91 -7.35 12.37
N LYS A 31 8.78 -6.77 11.53
CA LYS A 31 8.52 -5.46 10.91
C LYS A 31 7.38 -5.51 9.90
N LYS A 32 7.21 -6.63 9.17
CA LYS A 32 6.05 -6.84 8.29
C LYS A 32 4.75 -6.84 9.10
N SER A 33 4.70 -7.59 10.21
CA SER A 33 3.54 -7.63 11.11
C SER A 33 3.18 -6.23 11.66
N GLU A 34 4.19 -5.51 12.17
CA GLU A 34 4.00 -4.12 12.62
C GLU A 34 3.49 -3.22 11.49
N PHE A 35 4.09 -3.31 10.29
CA PHE A 35 3.71 -2.48 9.15
C PHE A 35 2.26 -2.71 8.70
N TYR A 36 1.82 -3.96 8.62
CA TYR A 36 0.43 -4.30 8.23
C TYR A 36 -0.59 -3.95 9.32
N SER A 37 -0.16 -3.83 10.57
CA SER A 37 -1.02 -3.44 11.69
C SER A 37 -1.14 -1.90 11.84
N ARG A 38 -0.49 -1.11 10.98
CA ARG A 38 -0.56 0.36 11.05
C ARG A 38 -1.94 0.85 10.60
N ASN A 39 -2.56 1.68 11.43
CA ASN A 39 -3.78 2.39 11.05
C ASN A 39 -3.43 3.64 10.24
N TYR A 40 -4.02 3.77 9.06
CA TYR A 40 -3.88 4.94 8.20
C TYR A 40 -5.04 5.90 8.45
N PHE A 41 -4.75 7.19 8.37
CA PHE A 41 -5.81 8.18 8.30
C PHE A 41 -6.63 7.94 7.03
N LYS A 42 -7.93 7.80 7.20
CA LYS A 42 -8.89 7.74 6.10
C LYS A 42 -9.82 8.93 6.28
N GLU A 43 -9.81 9.83 5.31
CA GLU A 43 -10.74 10.94 5.28
C GLU A 43 -12.17 10.39 5.18
N LYS A 44 -13.07 10.92 6.01
CA LYS A 44 -14.49 10.56 5.97
C LYS A 44 -15.16 11.41 4.90
N ASN A 45 -15.62 10.78 3.83
CA ASN A 45 -16.37 11.47 2.79
C ASN A 45 -17.86 11.20 2.99
N GLU A 46 -18.47 11.97 3.89
CA GLU A 46 -19.86 11.76 4.32
C GLU A 46 -20.86 11.80 3.14
N ASN A 47 -20.57 12.63 2.13
CA ASN A 47 -21.39 12.71 0.93
C ASN A 47 -21.32 11.43 0.09
N LEU A 48 -20.12 10.85 -0.07
CA LEU A 48 -19.98 9.60 -0.82
C LEU A 48 -20.65 8.43 -0.07
N ASP A 49 -20.50 8.40 1.25
CA ASP A 49 -21.14 7.40 2.11
C ASP A 49 -22.67 7.53 2.07
N PHE A 50 -23.20 8.75 1.98
CA PHE A 50 -24.63 9.01 1.78
C PHE A 50 -25.13 8.50 0.43
N ILE A 51 -24.46 8.86 -0.67
CA ILE A 51 -24.84 8.43 -2.03
C ILE A 51 -24.85 6.91 -2.11
N ASN A 52 -23.79 6.23 -1.68
CA ASN A 52 -23.71 4.76 -1.73
C ASN A 52 -24.79 4.05 -0.88
N LYS A 53 -25.37 4.74 0.11
CA LYS A 53 -26.38 4.15 1.01
C LYS A 53 -27.81 4.35 0.51
N TYR A 54 -28.09 5.45 -0.19
CA TYR A 54 -29.46 5.88 -0.50
C TYR A 54 -29.75 6.06 -1.99
N CYS A 55 -28.74 6.14 -2.85
CA CYS A 55 -28.88 6.13 -4.31
C CYS A 55 -28.55 4.73 -4.84
#